data_AF-A0A9P0J1B0-F1
#
_entry.id   AF-A0A9P0J1B0-F1
#
_cell.length_a   1.000
_cell.length_b   1.000
_cell.length_c   1.000
_cell.angle_alpha   90.00
_cell.angle_beta   90.00
_cell.angle_gamma   90.00
#
_symmetry.space_group_name_H-M   'P 1'
#
loop_
_entity.id
_entity.type
_entity.pdbx_description
1 polymer ?
#
loop_
_entity_poly.entity_id
_entity_poly.type
_entity_poly.pdbx_seq_one_letter_code
_entity_poly.pdbx_strand_id
1 'polypeptide(L)'
;MLIPIIECVMLCGRQGLPLRGHRDSGPICFESELQPYVNEGNFRAILKYKAKDLDSFKEFLESNSRYKYTSSNIQNQIISSCGDLILEKIVKEINTSECFSILADETTDVSLKEQLTLCVRFVTGTEKNVNLREVFLKYIVIHSLTGKDIANSIINGLNSCGIDCCNMVGQGYDGASNMAGHVKGTQKIVSENFPKAIYVHCAAHSLNLAVSAACDIQAIRNCLGIVEKMYCFFNTPKRKDMLLSEIAESDFNPDSKSLKRLCATRWVERYSAIHDFVELYPCVVSALDKISEWKDSTATDANILAKSMDSEFFVSLQVIKVLFAYGLPLCKLLQKVELDLKEAVDLAEVTVTSIQC
;
A
#
# COMPACT_ATOMS: atom_id res chain seq x y z
N MET A 1 -17.15 -33.93 -0.59
CA MET A 1 -15.74 -33.87 -1.05
C MET A 1 -15.29 -32.49 -1.49
N LEU A 2 -16.14 -31.67 -2.10
CA LEU A 2 -15.77 -30.30 -2.54
C LEU A 2 -15.76 -29.26 -1.39
N ILE A 3 -16.60 -29.42 -0.38
CA ILE A 3 -16.70 -28.47 0.75
C ILE A 3 -15.33 -28.20 1.42
N PRO A 4 -14.53 -29.22 1.82
CA PRO A 4 -13.21 -28.99 2.41
C PRO A 4 -12.26 -28.18 1.53
N ILE A 5 -12.39 -28.31 0.20
CA ILE A 5 -11.57 -27.61 -0.80
C ILE A 5 -11.95 -26.14 -0.85
N ILE A 6 -13.26 -25.84 -0.92
CA ILE A 6 -13.77 -24.47 -0.90
C ILE A 6 -13.40 -23.80 0.43
N GLU A 7 -13.61 -24.47 1.56
CA GLU A 7 -13.26 -23.95 2.88
C GLU A 7 -11.75 -23.66 3.02
N CYS A 8 -10.90 -24.46 2.40
CA CYS A 8 -9.45 -24.20 2.34
C CYS A 8 -9.14 -22.91 1.57
N VAL A 9 -9.75 -22.71 0.39
CA VAL A 9 -9.60 -21.47 -0.38
C VAL A 9 -10.09 -20.26 0.43
N MET A 10 -11.26 -20.37 1.05
CA MET A 10 -11.82 -19.31 1.89
C MET A 10 -10.95 -19.01 3.11
N LEU A 11 -10.38 -20.03 3.76
CA LEU A 11 -9.46 -19.87 4.88
C LEU A 11 -8.21 -19.10 4.44
N CYS A 12 -7.57 -19.52 3.35
CA CYS A 12 -6.41 -18.83 2.80
C CYS A 12 -6.75 -17.36 2.47
N GLY A 13 -7.89 -17.12 1.83
CA GLY A 13 -8.35 -15.77 1.50
C GLY A 13 -8.57 -14.89 2.75
N ARG A 14 -9.24 -15.41 3.78
CA ARG A 14 -9.48 -14.69 5.05
C ARG A 14 -8.21 -14.36 5.82
N GLN A 15 -7.19 -15.20 5.71
CA GLN A 15 -5.92 -15.05 6.43
C GLN A 15 -4.83 -14.35 5.59
N GLY A 16 -5.13 -13.98 4.34
CA GLY A 16 -4.14 -13.40 3.43
C GLY A 16 -2.99 -14.37 3.07
N LEU A 17 -3.26 -15.68 3.10
CA LEU A 17 -2.24 -16.70 2.83
C LEU A 17 -2.14 -17.02 1.34
N PRO A 18 -0.93 -17.10 0.77
CA PRO A 18 -0.76 -17.58 -0.60
C PRO A 18 -1.19 -19.05 -0.69
N LEU A 19 -2.02 -19.40 -1.66
CA LEU A 19 -2.50 -20.79 -1.81
C LEU A 19 -1.38 -21.74 -2.27
N ARG A 20 -0.56 -21.28 -3.22
CA ARG A 20 0.36 -22.12 -4.02
C ARG A 20 1.79 -21.97 -3.55
N GLY A 21 2.54 -23.07 -3.58
CA GLY A 21 3.99 -23.10 -3.40
C GLY A 21 4.71 -23.31 -4.73
N HIS A 22 6.05 -23.40 -4.70
CA HIS A 22 6.85 -23.65 -5.89
C HIS A 22 6.60 -25.02 -6.54
N ARG A 23 6.09 -26.00 -5.79
CA ARG A 23 5.81 -27.38 -6.25
C ARG A 23 4.41 -27.82 -5.82
N ASP A 24 3.39 -27.27 -6.45
CA ASP A 24 1.97 -27.48 -6.09
C ASP A 24 1.19 -28.41 -7.05
N SER A 25 1.88 -29.06 -7.99
CA SER A 25 1.31 -30.01 -8.95
C SER A 25 1.53 -31.49 -8.58
N GLY A 26 0.74 -32.39 -9.17
CA GLY A 26 0.91 -33.84 -9.02
C GLY A 26 0.10 -34.47 -7.87
N PRO A 27 0.27 -35.78 -7.62
CA PRO A 27 -0.49 -36.50 -6.60
C PRO A 27 -0.23 -35.96 -5.20
N ILE A 28 -1.28 -35.91 -4.37
CA ILE A 28 -1.17 -35.53 -2.95
C ILE A 28 -0.85 -36.79 -2.18
N CYS A 29 0.41 -36.91 -1.76
CA CYS A 29 0.86 -38.03 -0.93
C CYS A 29 0.82 -37.64 0.55
N PHE A 30 0.22 -38.47 1.38
CA PHE A 30 0.37 -38.42 2.82
C PHE A 30 1.67 -39.13 3.16
N GLU A 31 2.46 -38.57 4.08
CA GLU A 31 3.83 -39.00 4.36
C GLU A 31 3.94 -40.53 4.48
N SER A 32 4.85 -41.13 3.70
CA SER A 32 5.53 -42.35 4.11
C SER A 32 6.84 -41.93 4.77
N GLU A 33 7.31 -42.69 5.76
CA GLU A 33 8.50 -42.40 6.59
C GLU A 33 9.82 -42.20 5.80
N LEU A 34 9.80 -42.29 4.47
CA LEU A 34 10.97 -42.33 3.58
C LEU A 34 11.05 -41.19 2.54
N GLN A 35 10.11 -40.23 2.51
CA GLN A 35 10.18 -39.12 1.55
C GLN A 35 10.73 -37.82 2.15
N PRO A 36 11.64 -37.12 1.45
CA PRO A 36 12.11 -35.80 1.89
C PRO A 36 10.94 -34.82 1.96
N TYR A 37 10.87 -34.03 3.03
CA TYR A 37 9.87 -32.99 3.20
C TYR A 37 9.93 -31.99 2.03
N VAL A 38 8.79 -31.80 1.35
CA VAL A 38 8.64 -30.82 0.27
C VAL A 38 7.50 -29.87 0.63
N ASN A 39 7.76 -28.58 0.61
CA ASN A 39 6.72 -27.56 0.76
C ASN A 39 5.86 -27.48 -0.51
N GLU A 40 4.66 -28.04 -0.45
CA GLU A 40 3.68 -28.08 -1.55
C GLU A 40 2.70 -26.87 -1.55
N GLY A 41 2.97 -25.86 -0.72
CA GLY A 41 2.11 -24.68 -0.55
C GLY A 41 1.00 -24.86 0.50
N ASN A 42 0.45 -23.74 0.95
CA ASN A 42 -0.52 -23.71 2.05
C ASN A 42 -1.79 -24.50 1.73
N PHE A 43 -2.30 -24.40 0.50
CA PHE A 43 -3.52 -25.08 0.11
C PHE A 43 -3.41 -26.60 0.29
N ARG A 44 -2.36 -27.23 -0.24
CA ARG A 44 -2.15 -28.68 -0.13
C ARG A 44 -1.84 -29.09 1.31
N ALA A 45 -1.07 -28.30 2.05
CA ALA A 45 -0.78 -28.54 3.46
C ALA A 45 -2.05 -28.53 4.33
N ILE A 46 -2.94 -27.55 4.13
CA ILE A 46 -4.21 -27.46 4.85
C ILE A 46 -5.14 -28.63 4.48
N LEU A 47 -5.18 -29.02 3.20
CA LEU A 47 -5.96 -30.20 2.80
C LEU A 47 -5.47 -31.48 3.46
N LYS A 48 -4.14 -31.69 3.51
CA LYS A 48 -3.55 -32.84 4.22
C LYS A 48 -3.85 -32.81 5.71
N TYR A 49 -3.74 -31.65 6.33
CA TYR A 49 -4.09 -31.48 7.74
C TYR A 49 -5.55 -31.83 8.00
N LYS A 50 -6.47 -31.31 7.18
CA LYS A 50 -7.91 -31.56 7.30
C LYS A 50 -8.31 -33.01 7.01
N ALA A 51 -7.53 -33.71 6.19
CA ALA A 51 -7.74 -35.12 5.90
C ALA A 51 -7.27 -36.06 7.03
N LYS A 52 -6.54 -35.57 8.05
CA LYS A 52 -6.16 -36.40 9.21
C LYS A 52 -7.36 -36.93 9.98
N ASP A 53 -8.43 -36.15 10.03
CA ASP A 53 -9.65 -36.48 10.79
C ASP A 53 -10.79 -36.97 9.88
N LEU A 54 -10.54 -37.14 8.58
CA LEU A 54 -11.56 -37.46 7.57
C LEU A 54 -11.03 -38.52 6.59
N ASP A 55 -11.13 -39.80 6.95
CA ASP A 55 -10.61 -40.92 6.16
C ASP A 55 -11.15 -40.91 4.72
N SER A 56 -12.44 -40.68 4.53
CA SER A 56 -13.05 -40.56 3.19
C SER A 56 -12.43 -39.43 2.35
N PHE A 57 -12.01 -38.33 2.99
CA PHE A 57 -11.33 -37.21 2.33
C PHE A 57 -9.89 -37.53 1.99
N LYS A 58 -9.18 -38.23 2.89
CA LYS A 58 -7.85 -38.76 2.62
C LYS A 58 -7.87 -39.71 1.42
N GLU A 59 -8.74 -40.71 1.41
CA GLU A 59 -8.90 -41.66 0.31
C GLU A 59 -9.19 -40.96 -1.02
N PHE A 60 -10.06 -39.94 -1.00
CA PHE A 60 -10.35 -39.14 -2.18
C PHE A 60 -9.13 -38.36 -2.70
N LEU A 61 -8.35 -37.75 -1.81
CA LEU A 61 -7.14 -37.02 -2.19
C LEU A 61 -6.04 -37.94 -2.74
N GLU A 62 -5.94 -39.17 -2.24
CA GLU A 62 -5.01 -40.21 -2.71
C GLU A 62 -5.49 -40.91 -3.99
N SER A 63 -6.80 -40.98 -4.24
CA SER A 63 -7.39 -41.68 -5.38
C SER A 63 -6.83 -41.26 -6.74
N ASN A 64 -6.87 -42.10 -7.77
CA ASN A 64 -6.52 -41.69 -9.15
C ASN A 64 -7.64 -40.94 -9.87
N SER A 65 -8.60 -40.36 -9.12
CA SER A 65 -9.70 -39.60 -9.71
C SER A 65 -9.19 -38.36 -10.46
N ARG A 66 -9.76 -38.11 -11.63
CA ARG A 66 -9.53 -36.88 -12.40
C ARG A 66 -10.24 -35.66 -11.80
N TYR A 67 -11.21 -35.87 -10.92
CA TYR A 67 -12.06 -34.81 -10.35
C TYR A 67 -11.67 -34.47 -8.91
N LYS A 68 -10.40 -34.14 -8.67
CA LYS A 68 -9.91 -33.76 -7.34
C LYS A 68 -10.23 -32.32 -6.94
N TYR A 69 -10.51 -31.46 -7.91
CA TYR A 69 -10.76 -30.02 -7.71
C TYR A 69 -9.61 -29.27 -7.01
N THR A 70 -8.40 -29.85 -7.01
CA THR A 70 -7.21 -29.29 -6.36
C THR A 70 -6.29 -28.51 -7.30
N SER A 71 -6.56 -28.52 -8.61
CA SER A 71 -5.71 -27.85 -9.60
C SER A 71 -5.78 -26.34 -9.46
N SER A 72 -4.74 -25.64 -9.90
CA SER A 72 -4.67 -24.17 -9.92
C SER A 72 -5.85 -23.54 -10.67
N ASN A 73 -6.28 -24.12 -11.79
CA ASN A 73 -7.43 -23.64 -12.54
C ASN A 73 -8.72 -23.70 -11.73
N ILE A 74 -8.96 -24.80 -11.01
CA ILE A 74 -10.15 -24.94 -10.17
C ILE A 74 -10.07 -24.01 -8.96
N GLN A 75 -8.89 -23.87 -8.33
CA GLN A 75 -8.70 -22.89 -7.27
C GLN A 75 -9.06 -21.47 -7.73
N ASN A 76 -8.63 -21.06 -8.93
CA ASN A 76 -8.99 -19.75 -9.50
C ASN A 76 -10.49 -19.61 -9.78
N GLN A 77 -11.15 -20.67 -10.23
CA GLN A 77 -12.62 -20.69 -10.41
C GLN A 77 -13.34 -20.52 -9.07
N ILE A 78 -12.91 -21.25 -8.03
CA ILE A 78 -13.47 -21.11 -6.68
C ILE A 78 -13.26 -19.68 -6.16
N ILE A 79 -12.06 -19.12 -6.32
CA ILE A 79 -11.76 -17.73 -5.94
C ILE A 79 -12.70 -16.76 -6.66
N SER A 80 -12.89 -16.93 -7.97
CA SER A 80 -13.78 -16.07 -8.77
C SER A 80 -15.23 -16.18 -8.28
N SER A 81 -15.75 -17.41 -8.11
CA SER A 81 -17.10 -17.63 -7.59
C SER A 81 -17.31 -17.05 -6.19
N CYS A 82 -16.33 -17.19 -5.29
CA CYS A 82 -16.39 -16.54 -3.97
C CYS A 82 -16.41 -15.01 -4.11
N GLY A 83 -15.56 -14.47 -5.00
CA GLY A 83 -15.52 -13.03 -5.29
C GLY A 83 -16.85 -12.50 -5.83
N ASP A 84 -17.45 -13.20 -6.79
CA ASP A 84 -18.73 -12.82 -7.39
C ASP A 84 -19.86 -12.81 -6.35
N LEU A 85 -19.94 -13.82 -5.49
CA LEU A 85 -20.93 -13.88 -4.40
C LEU A 85 -20.75 -12.77 -3.36
N ILE A 86 -19.50 -12.45 -3.03
CA ILE A 86 -19.18 -11.34 -2.11
C ILE A 86 -19.59 -10.01 -2.76
N LEU A 87 -19.24 -9.82 -4.02
CA LEU A 87 -19.56 -8.62 -4.79
C LEU A 87 -21.07 -8.43 -4.91
N GLU A 88 -21.82 -9.47 -5.27
CA GLU A 88 -23.29 -9.42 -5.36
C GLU A 88 -23.92 -8.94 -4.04
N LYS A 89 -23.45 -9.48 -2.91
CA LYS A 89 -23.92 -9.05 -1.59
C LYS A 89 -23.60 -7.58 -1.32
N ILE A 90 -22.38 -7.15 -1.61
CA ILE A 90 -21.95 -5.76 -1.42
C ILE A 90 -22.77 -4.81 -2.29
N VAL A 91 -22.98 -5.14 -3.57
CA VAL A 91 -23.75 -4.34 -4.52
C VAL A 91 -25.20 -4.20 -4.05
N LYS A 92 -25.80 -5.28 -3.54
CA LYS A 92 -27.14 -5.21 -2.95
C LYS A 92 -27.20 -4.24 -1.78
N GLU A 93 -26.21 -4.26 -0.90
CA GLU A 93 -26.13 -3.33 0.24
C GLU A 93 -25.93 -1.87 -0.22
N ILE A 94 -25.06 -1.63 -1.21
CA ILE A 94 -24.84 -0.30 -1.80
C ILE A 94 -26.13 0.24 -2.41
N ASN A 95 -26.80 -0.53 -3.26
CA ASN A 95 -28.04 -0.09 -3.92
C ASN A 95 -29.17 0.15 -2.91
N THR A 96 -29.22 -0.62 -1.81
CA THR A 96 -30.18 -0.41 -0.72
C THR A 96 -29.91 0.87 0.09
N SER A 97 -28.66 1.35 0.10
CA SER A 97 -28.26 2.59 0.79
C SER A 97 -28.86 3.84 0.13
N GLU A 98 -29.22 3.77 -1.16
CA GLU A 98 -29.71 4.89 -1.99
C GLU A 98 -28.79 6.12 -2.06
N CYS A 99 -27.61 6.04 -1.44
CA CYS A 99 -26.57 7.05 -1.47
C CYS A 99 -25.18 6.41 -1.32
N PHE A 100 -24.27 6.75 -2.21
CA PHE A 100 -22.88 6.33 -2.07
C PHE A 100 -21.92 7.35 -2.69
N SER A 101 -20.66 7.28 -2.27
CA SER A 101 -19.56 8.02 -2.89
C SER A 101 -18.54 7.05 -3.46
N ILE A 102 -17.91 7.44 -4.56
CA ILE A 102 -16.80 6.67 -5.14
C ILE A 102 -15.46 7.20 -4.65
N LEU A 103 -14.51 6.30 -4.49
CA LEU A 103 -13.10 6.60 -4.28
C LEU A 103 -12.32 5.91 -5.40
N ALA A 104 -11.53 6.67 -6.16
CA ALA A 104 -10.75 6.12 -7.26
C ALA A 104 -9.28 6.54 -7.15
N ASP A 105 -8.36 5.62 -7.40
CA ASP A 105 -6.93 5.92 -7.40
C ASP A 105 -6.20 5.15 -8.50
N GLU A 106 -5.26 5.81 -9.16
CA GLU A 106 -4.46 5.23 -10.22
C GLU A 106 -3.28 4.45 -9.63
N THR A 107 -3.04 3.25 -10.13
CA THR A 107 -1.92 2.40 -9.71
C THR A 107 -1.31 1.68 -10.91
N THR A 108 -0.05 1.29 -10.78
CA THR A 108 0.64 0.48 -11.80
C THR A 108 0.90 -0.91 -11.23
N ASP A 109 0.46 -1.94 -11.96
CA ASP A 109 0.69 -3.31 -11.55
C ASP A 109 2.15 -3.77 -11.79
N VAL A 110 2.50 -4.95 -11.30
CA VAL A 110 3.84 -5.55 -11.46
C VAL A 110 4.22 -5.83 -12.92
N SER A 111 3.25 -5.80 -13.84
CA SER A 111 3.46 -5.96 -15.28
C SER A 111 3.51 -4.61 -16.02
N LEU A 112 3.64 -3.50 -15.28
CA LEU A 112 3.68 -2.12 -15.79
C LEU A 112 2.40 -1.69 -16.50
N LYS A 113 1.25 -2.30 -16.15
CA LYS A 113 -0.04 -1.88 -16.67
C LYS A 113 -0.71 -0.93 -15.68
N GLU A 114 -1.21 0.17 -16.21
CA GLU A 114 -2.00 1.13 -15.46
C GLU A 114 -3.39 0.55 -15.16
N GLN A 115 -3.82 0.71 -13.91
CA GLN A 115 -5.10 0.25 -13.41
C GLN A 115 -5.70 1.32 -12.51
N LEU A 116 -7.02 1.43 -12.56
CA LEU A 116 -7.79 2.24 -11.63
C LEU A 116 -8.35 1.34 -10.54
N THR A 117 -8.06 1.67 -9.29
CA THR A 117 -8.67 1.04 -8.12
C THR A 117 -10.01 1.71 -7.86
N LEU A 118 -11.10 0.96 -7.90
CA LEU A 118 -12.43 1.49 -7.60
C LEU A 118 -12.93 1.00 -6.24
N CYS A 119 -13.17 1.95 -5.35
CA CYS A 119 -13.76 1.74 -4.03
C CYS A 119 -15.07 2.52 -3.91
N VAL A 120 -15.96 2.05 -3.04
CA VAL A 120 -17.24 2.72 -2.74
C VAL A 120 -17.36 2.92 -1.23
N ARG A 121 -17.74 4.14 -0.86
CA ARG A 121 -18.09 4.56 0.50
C ARG A 121 -19.61 4.73 0.58
N PHE A 122 -20.27 4.00 1.47
CA PHE A 122 -21.71 4.03 1.61
C PHE A 122 -22.13 3.78 3.06
N VAL A 123 -23.39 4.06 3.35
CA VAL A 123 -23.92 3.98 4.70
C VAL A 123 -24.82 2.75 4.83
N THR A 124 -24.68 2.03 5.93
CA THR A 124 -25.54 0.89 6.27
C THR A 124 -26.15 1.06 7.66
N GLY A 125 -27.19 0.29 7.95
CA GLY A 125 -27.82 0.27 9.27
C GLY A 125 -29.16 1.00 9.31
N THR A 126 -29.52 1.52 10.48
CA THR A 126 -30.82 2.18 10.73
C THR A 126 -30.57 3.62 11.18
N GLU A 127 -31.63 4.44 11.22
CA GLU A 127 -31.53 5.85 11.69
C GLU A 127 -30.83 6.02 13.04
N LYS A 128 -30.86 4.99 13.91
CA LYS A 128 -30.23 5.01 15.23
C LYS A 128 -28.80 4.46 15.26
N ASN A 129 -28.42 3.67 14.25
CA ASN A 129 -27.13 2.99 14.15
C ASN A 129 -26.66 3.06 12.70
N VAL A 130 -26.05 4.18 12.35
CA VAL A 130 -25.42 4.44 11.06
C VAL A 130 -24.02 3.85 11.10
N ASN A 131 -23.71 2.94 10.18
CA ASN A 131 -22.38 2.36 10.02
C ASN A 131 -21.86 2.72 8.64
N LEU A 132 -20.75 3.47 8.62
CA LEU A 132 -20.06 3.82 7.41
C LEU A 132 -19.20 2.65 6.94
N ARG A 133 -19.26 2.35 5.64
CA ARG A 133 -18.48 1.28 5.05
C ARG A 133 -17.76 1.76 3.82
N GLU A 134 -16.48 1.43 3.76
CA GLU A 134 -15.64 1.56 2.57
C GLU A 134 -15.28 0.17 2.07
N VAL A 135 -15.58 -0.10 0.81
CA VAL A 135 -15.36 -1.41 0.19
C VAL A 135 -14.64 -1.25 -1.14
N PHE A 136 -13.61 -2.06 -1.33
CA PHE A 136 -13.01 -2.26 -2.64
C PHE A 136 -13.98 -3.05 -3.53
N LEU A 137 -14.17 -2.59 -4.75
CA LEU A 137 -15.00 -3.30 -5.73
C LEU A 137 -14.15 -4.10 -6.71
N LYS A 138 -13.27 -3.42 -7.44
CA LYS A 138 -12.45 -4.04 -8.49
C LYS A 138 -11.33 -3.12 -8.94
N TYR A 139 -10.34 -3.73 -9.59
CA TYR A 139 -9.42 -3.03 -10.47
C TYR A 139 -10.02 -2.92 -11.87
N ILE A 140 -9.79 -1.79 -12.51
CA ILE A 140 -10.20 -1.52 -13.89
C ILE A 140 -8.94 -1.24 -14.69
N VAL A 141 -8.66 -2.07 -15.69
CA VAL A 141 -7.52 -1.83 -16.59
C VAL A 141 -7.86 -0.63 -17.46
N ILE A 142 -6.98 0.37 -17.45
CA ILE A 142 -7.12 1.59 -18.26
C ILE A 142 -6.03 1.61 -19.32
N HIS A 143 -6.40 2.04 -20.53
CA HIS A 143 -5.48 2.15 -21.67
C HIS A 143 -5.19 3.61 -22.04
N SER A 144 -5.91 4.55 -21.43
CA SER A 144 -5.82 5.97 -21.66
C SER A 144 -6.13 6.70 -20.36
N LEU A 145 -5.30 7.70 -20.03
CA LEU A 145 -5.39 8.50 -18.83
C LEU A 145 -6.14 9.83 -19.06
N THR A 146 -6.89 9.98 -20.16
CA THR A 146 -7.69 11.19 -20.33
C THR A 146 -8.85 11.20 -19.33
N GLY A 147 -9.22 12.37 -18.81
CA GLY A 147 -10.33 12.47 -17.86
C GLY A 147 -11.65 11.88 -18.36
N LYS A 148 -11.89 11.91 -19.68
CA LYS A 148 -13.05 11.26 -20.31
C LYS A 148 -12.98 9.75 -20.23
N ASP A 149 -11.83 9.15 -20.55
CA ASP A 149 -11.68 7.70 -20.54
C ASP A 149 -11.70 7.15 -19.13
N ILE A 150 -11.17 7.90 -18.15
CA ILE A 150 -11.25 7.55 -16.74
C ILE A 150 -12.69 7.63 -16.24
N ALA A 151 -13.42 8.72 -16.53
CA ALA A 151 -14.83 8.84 -16.15
C ALA A 151 -15.68 7.71 -16.74
N ASN A 152 -15.51 7.39 -18.02
CA ASN A 152 -16.21 6.27 -18.66
C ASN A 152 -15.84 4.94 -18.03
N SER A 153 -14.56 4.73 -17.70
CA SER A 153 -14.08 3.52 -17.04
C SER A 153 -14.72 3.34 -15.66
N ILE A 154 -14.83 4.41 -14.87
CA ILE A 154 -15.52 4.41 -13.56
C ILE A 154 -16.99 4.04 -13.73
N ILE A 155 -17.72 4.74 -14.60
CA ILE A 155 -19.16 4.53 -14.79
C ILE A 155 -19.45 3.13 -15.32
N ASN A 156 -18.69 2.68 -16.33
CA ASN A 156 -18.81 1.32 -16.86
C ASN A 156 -18.42 0.27 -15.80
N GLY A 157 -17.43 0.56 -14.96
CA GLY A 157 -17.03 -0.27 -13.84
C GLY A 157 -18.18 -0.50 -12.86
N LEU A 158 -18.81 0.58 -12.40
CA LEU A 158 -19.98 0.54 -11.50
C LEU A 158 -21.15 -0.22 -12.15
N ASN A 159 -21.48 0.12 -13.40
CA ASN A 159 -22.55 -0.54 -14.15
C ASN A 159 -22.28 -2.04 -14.34
N SER A 160 -21.01 -2.43 -14.59
CA SER A 160 -20.61 -3.84 -14.71
C SER A 160 -20.77 -4.63 -13.42
N CYS A 161 -20.73 -3.95 -12.27
CA CYS A 161 -21.02 -4.54 -10.96
C CYS A 161 -22.53 -4.57 -10.65
N GLY A 162 -23.36 -3.87 -11.42
CA GLY A 162 -24.80 -3.73 -11.14
C GLY A 162 -25.14 -2.64 -10.12
N ILE A 163 -24.26 -1.65 -9.94
CA ILE A 163 -24.50 -0.51 -9.05
C ILE A 163 -25.28 0.58 -9.81
N ASP A 164 -26.35 1.09 -9.21
CA ASP A 164 -27.11 2.20 -9.78
C ASP A 164 -26.38 3.53 -9.57
N CYS A 165 -25.73 4.03 -10.62
CA CYS A 165 -24.99 5.29 -10.57
C CYS A 165 -25.87 6.51 -10.23
N CYS A 166 -27.19 6.44 -10.37
CA CYS A 166 -28.09 7.56 -10.02
C CYS A 166 -28.06 7.89 -8.52
N ASN A 167 -27.65 6.93 -7.69
CA ASN A 167 -27.49 7.09 -6.24
C ASN A 167 -26.11 7.63 -5.83
N MET A 168 -25.26 8.00 -6.80
CA MET A 168 -23.95 8.60 -6.53
C MET A 168 -24.12 10.04 -6.02
N VAL A 169 -23.63 10.30 -4.81
CA VAL A 169 -23.68 11.61 -4.14
C VAL A 169 -22.30 12.20 -3.88
N GLY A 170 -21.23 11.44 -4.13
CA GLY A 170 -19.86 11.94 -3.97
C GLY A 170 -18.87 11.22 -4.88
N GLN A 171 -17.77 11.91 -5.16
CA GLN A 171 -16.65 11.38 -5.91
C GLN A 171 -15.34 11.93 -5.34
N GLY A 172 -14.45 11.03 -4.92
CA GLY A 172 -13.19 11.37 -4.27
C GLY A 172 -12.00 10.76 -5.00
N TYR A 173 -11.05 11.61 -5.39
CA TYR A 173 -9.79 11.21 -6.02
C TYR A 173 -8.80 12.38 -6.02
N ASP A 174 -7.62 12.16 -6.59
CA ASP A 174 -6.51 13.11 -6.54
C ASP A 174 -6.77 14.41 -7.32
N GLY A 175 -5.79 15.32 -7.20
CA GLY A 175 -5.82 16.65 -7.81
C GLY A 175 -5.24 16.70 -9.22
N ALA A 176 -4.92 15.56 -9.84
CA ALA A 176 -4.31 15.54 -11.16
C ALA A 176 -5.25 16.17 -12.19
N SER A 177 -4.69 16.86 -13.19
CA SER A 177 -5.50 17.62 -14.16
C SER A 177 -6.56 16.78 -14.90
N ASN A 178 -6.26 15.51 -15.19
CA ASN A 178 -7.19 14.57 -15.79
C ASN A 178 -8.31 14.14 -14.84
N MET A 179 -8.09 14.21 -13.53
CA MET A 179 -9.07 13.86 -12.50
C MET A 179 -9.87 15.11 -12.06
N ALA A 180 -9.18 16.11 -11.53
CA ALA A 180 -9.74 17.30 -10.91
C ALA A 180 -10.13 18.41 -11.90
N GLY A 181 -9.76 18.31 -13.18
CA GLY A 181 -9.93 19.37 -14.17
C GLY A 181 -11.39 19.82 -14.36
N HIS A 182 -11.63 21.13 -14.28
CA HIS A 182 -12.97 21.72 -14.36
C HIS A 182 -13.63 21.71 -15.75
N VAL A 183 -12.88 21.38 -16.80
CA VAL A 183 -13.38 21.40 -18.20
C VAL A 183 -13.45 20.01 -18.80
N LYS A 184 -12.36 19.23 -18.71
CA LYS A 184 -12.23 17.89 -19.30
C LYS A 184 -11.80 16.82 -18.29
N GLY A 185 -11.76 17.17 -17.01
CA GLY A 185 -11.38 16.23 -15.96
C GLY A 185 -12.52 15.26 -15.67
N THR A 186 -12.18 14.12 -15.08
CA THR A 186 -13.10 13.10 -14.59
C THR A 186 -14.22 13.73 -13.77
N GLN A 187 -13.90 14.68 -12.88
CA GLN A 187 -14.89 15.27 -11.96
C GLN A 187 -15.97 16.05 -12.67
N LYS A 188 -15.57 16.81 -13.69
CA LYS A 188 -16.51 17.58 -14.50
C LYS A 188 -17.47 16.65 -15.23
N ILE A 189 -16.96 15.58 -15.83
CA ILE A 189 -17.74 14.64 -16.63
C ILE A 189 -18.69 13.83 -15.75
N VAL A 190 -18.23 13.34 -14.60
CA VAL A 190 -19.08 12.61 -13.65
C VAL A 190 -20.16 13.53 -13.08
N SER A 191 -19.84 14.76 -12.68
CA SER A 191 -20.83 15.72 -12.18
C SER A 191 -21.86 16.14 -13.24
N GLU A 192 -21.50 16.15 -14.53
CA GLU A 192 -22.46 16.41 -15.61
C GLU A 192 -23.48 15.28 -15.79
N ASN A 193 -23.05 14.03 -15.64
CA ASN A 193 -23.93 12.87 -15.71
C ASN A 193 -24.72 12.66 -14.40
N PHE A 194 -24.09 12.94 -13.26
CA PHE A 194 -24.64 12.75 -11.92
C PHE A 194 -24.47 14.05 -11.09
N PRO A 195 -25.39 15.02 -11.22
CA PRO A 195 -25.26 16.34 -10.59
C PRO A 195 -25.17 16.33 -9.06
N LYS A 196 -25.62 15.24 -8.42
CA LYS A 196 -25.49 15.05 -6.97
C LYS A 196 -24.08 14.61 -6.54
N ALA A 197 -23.25 14.12 -7.45
CA ALA A 197 -21.92 13.61 -7.16
C ALA A 197 -20.91 14.75 -6.95
N ILE A 198 -20.80 15.21 -5.70
CA ILE A 198 -19.89 16.29 -5.33
C ILE A 198 -18.44 15.78 -5.34
N TYR A 199 -17.57 16.53 -6.01
CA TYR A 199 -16.15 16.24 -6.01
C TYR A 199 -15.46 16.67 -4.72
N VAL A 200 -14.68 15.76 -4.14
CA VAL A 200 -13.82 15.99 -2.99
C VAL A 200 -12.38 15.66 -3.38
N HIS A 201 -11.51 16.66 -3.31
CA HIS A 201 -10.08 16.46 -3.54
C HIS A 201 -9.47 15.66 -2.39
N CYS A 202 -8.71 14.61 -2.72
CA CYS A 202 -8.04 13.77 -1.73
C CYS A 202 -7.19 14.60 -0.75
N ALA A 203 -7.55 14.54 0.54
CA ALA A 203 -6.87 15.30 1.60
C ALA A 203 -5.42 14.83 1.80
N ALA A 204 -5.16 13.52 1.72
CA ALA A 204 -3.81 12.96 1.79
C ALA A 204 -2.94 13.43 0.61
N HIS A 205 -3.50 13.50 -0.59
CA HIS A 205 -2.80 14.05 -1.76
C HIS A 205 -2.53 15.55 -1.59
N SER A 206 -3.51 16.32 -1.11
CA SER A 206 -3.37 17.75 -0.82
C SER A 206 -2.24 18.03 0.18
N LEU A 207 -2.18 17.25 1.27
CA LEU A 207 -1.09 17.32 2.24
C LEU A 207 0.26 16.99 1.58
N ASN A 208 0.31 15.94 0.77
CA ASN A 208 1.53 15.54 0.07
C ASN A 208 2.04 16.64 -0.88
N LEU A 209 1.15 17.34 -1.59
CA LEU A 209 1.51 18.47 -2.44
C LEU A 209 2.08 19.64 -1.62
N ALA A 210 1.43 19.99 -0.50
CA ALA A 210 1.89 21.06 0.39
C ALA A 210 3.30 20.77 0.96
N VAL A 211 3.52 19.54 1.44
CA VAL A 211 4.81 19.09 1.95
C VAL A 211 5.87 19.04 0.84
N SER A 212 5.51 18.53 -0.35
CA SER A 212 6.41 18.49 -1.50
C SER A 212 6.88 19.89 -1.89
N ALA A 213 5.97 20.86 -1.98
CA ALA A 213 6.31 22.24 -2.31
C ALA A 213 7.23 22.88 -1.25
N ALA A 214 6.99 22.60 0.04
CA ALA A 214 7.86 23.06 1.11
C ALA A 214 9.27 22.46 1.02
N CYS A 215 9.39 21.22 0.52
CA CYS A 215 10.69 20.59 0.34
C CYS A 215 11.49 21.07 -0.87
N ASP A 216 10.90 21.88 -1.76
CA ASP A 216 11.63 22.50 -2.88
C ASP A 216 12.51 23.68 -2.45
N ILE A 217 12.42 24.11 -1.18
CA ILE A 217 13.40 25.04 -0.58
C ILE A 217 14.80 24.44 -0.72
N GLN A 218 15.74 25.20 -1.29
CA GLN A 218 17.05 24.69 -1.69
C GLN A 218 17.80 23.95 -0.57
N ALA A 219 17.84 24.50 0.63
CA ALA A 219 18.50 23.88 1.78
C ALA A 219 17.86 22.52 2.16
N ILE A 220 16.52 22.46 2.16
CA ILE A 220 15.74 21.23 2.42
C ILE A 220 15.98 20.19 1.33
N ARG A 221 15.88 20.60 0.06
CA ARG A 221 16.15 19.72 -1.09
C ARG A 221 17.57 19.16 -1.06
N ASN A 222 18.56 20.00 -0.75
CA ASN A 222 19.96 19.59 -0.65
C ASN A 222 20.16 18.60 0.50
N CYS A 223 19.56 18.87 1.67
CA CYS A 223 19.60 17.98 2.83
C CYS A 223 19.02 16.59 2.49
N LEU A 224 17.83 16.54 1.90
CA LEU A 224 17.23 15.27 1.44
C LEU A 224 18.09 14.56 0.40
N GLY A 225 18.70 15.31 -0.52
CA GLY A 225 19.63 14.78 -1.50
C GLY A 225 20.88 14.16 -0.87
N ILE A 226 21.41 14.76 0.20
CA ILE A 226 22.54 14.21 0.97
C ILE A 226 22.11 12.92 1.69
N VAL A 227 20.94 12.90 2.34
CA VAL A 227 20.40 11.68 2.98
C VAL A 227 20.24 10.53 1.99
N GLU A 228 19.68 10.78 0.79
CA GLU A 228 19.56 9.75 -0.26
C GLU A 228 20.94 9.27 -0.75
N LYS A 229 21.91 10.19 -0.89
CA LYS A 229 23.30 9.81 -1.26
C LYS A 229 23.95 8.95 -0.18
N MET A 230 23.71 9.24 1.10
CA MET A 230 24.20 8.41 2.21
C MET A 230 23.59 7.02 2.16
N TYR A 231 22.27 6.92 1.95
CA TYR A 231 21.62 5.62 1.72
C TYR A 231 22.29 4.86 0.58
N CYS A 232 22.42 5.47 -0.61
CA CYS A 232 23.05 4.84 -1.77
C CYS A 232 24.52 4.44 -1.51
N PHE A 233 25.26 5.24 -0.75
CA PHE A 233 26.64 4.96 -0.37
C PHE A 233 26.71 3.72 0.54
N PHE A 234 25.90 3.64 1.59
CA PHE A 234 25.91 2.49 2.48
C PHE A 234 25.19 1.26 1.92
N ASN A 235 24.41 1.39 0.84
CA ASN A 235 23.67 0.28 0.21
C ASN A 235 24.54 -0.66 -0.66
N THR A 236 25.70 -1.06 -0.14
CA THR A 236 26.54 -2.13 -0.72
C THR A 236 27.08 -3.01 0.40
N PRO A 237 27.30 -4.32 0.19
CA PRO A 237 27.64 -5.26 1.26
C PRO A 237 28.79 -4.79 2.17
N LYS A 238 29.93 -4.40 1.58
CA LYS A 238 31.13 -3.97 2.32
C LYS A 238 30.90 -2.73 3.19
N ARG A 239 30.20 -1.71 2.66
CA ARG A 239 29.94 -0.44 3.38
C ARG A 239 28.82 -0.60 4.40
N LYS A 240 27.81 -1.41 4.07
CA LYS A 240 26.73 -1.77 5.00
C LYS A 240 27.28 -2.50 6.23
N ASP A 241 28.19 -3.45 6.01
CA ASP A 241 28.85 -4.19 7.09
C ASP A 241 29.60 -3.25 8.03
N MET A 242 30.36 -2.30 7.48
CA MET A 242 31.03 -1.26 8.27
C MET A 242 30.05 -0.46 9.14
N LEU A 243 28.94 0.03 8.56
CA LEU A 243 27.91 0.74 9.32
C LEU A 243 27.28 -0.13 10.42
N LEU A 244 27.06 -1.42 10.14
CA LEU A 244 26.53 -2.38 11.12
C LEU A 244 27.51 -2.61 12.27
N SER A 245 28.82 -2.66 12.00
CA SER A 245 29.85 -2.73 13.04
C SER A 245 29.80 -1.50 13.95
N GLU A 246 29.72 -0.29 13.39
CA GLU A 246 29.57 0.93 14.21
C GLU A 246 28.29 0.92 15.04
N ILE A 247 27.20 0.41 14.49
CA ILE A 247 25.93 0.28 15.23
C ILE A 247 26.07 -0.71 16.39
N ALA A 248 26.75 -1.85 16.18
CA ALA A 248 26.94 -2.87 17.21
C ALA A 248 27.89 -2.41 18.32
N GLU A 249 28.87 -1.56 17.98
CA GLU A 249 29.82 -0.96 18.93
C GLU A 249 29.28 0.30 19.63
N SER A 250 28.11 0.80 19.22
CA SER A 250 27.54 2.04 19.77
C SER A 250 26.94 1.88 21.17
N ASP A 251 27.19 2.87 22.04
CA ASP A 251 26.72 2.87 23.43
C ASP A 251 25.19 3.13 23.59
N PHE A 252 24.51 3.60 22.54
CA PHE A 252 23.12 4.05 22.60
C PHE A 252 22.11 3.07 21.98
N ASN A 253 22.55 1.89 21.53
CA ASN A 253 21.75 0.79 20.99
C ASN A 253 20.53 1.24 20.14
N PRO A 254 20.75 1.76 18.93
CA PRO A 254 19.67 2.27 18.09
C PRO A 254 18.72 1.15 17.66
N ASP A 255 17.44 1.48 17.52
CA ASP A 255 16.40 0.59 17.01
C ASP A 255 16.61 0.33 15.51
N SER A 256 17.02 1.36 14.77
CA SER A 256 17.34 1.26 13.35
C SER A 256 18.64 0.49 13.12
N LYS A 257 18.63 -0.46 12.16
CA LYS A 257 19.83 -1.23 11.75
C LYS A 257 20.31 -0.94 10.33
N SER A 258 19.65 -0.02 9.63
CA SER A 258 20.04 0.39 8.28
C SER A 258 19.39 1.72 7.90
N LEU A 259 20.07 2.49 7.05
CA LEU A 259 19.46 3.63 6.38
C LEU A 259 18.38 3.16 5.39
N LYS A 260 17.31 3.93 5.26
CA LYS A 260 16.22 3.69 4.32
C LYS A 260 16.29 4.65 3.14
N ARG A 261 15.82 4.19 1.99
CA ARG A 261 15.63 5.03 0.80
C ARG A 261 14.50 6.03 1.03
N LEU A 262 14.63 7.24 0.50
CA LEU A 262 13.51 8.19 0.48
C LEU A 262 12.41 7.72 -0.46
N CYS A 263 11.15 7.76 -0.01
CA CYS A 263 10.01 7.49 -0.87
C CYS A 263 9.90 8.56 -1.97
N ALA A 264 9.90 8.15 -3.24
CA ALA A 264 9.87 9.09 -4.37
C ALA A 264 8.56 9.89 -4.43
N THR A 265 7.42 9.22 -4.24
CA THR A 265 6.09 9.77 -4.53
C THR A 265 5.34 10.27 -3.30
N ARG A 266 5.54 9.64 -2.13
CA ARG A 266 4.88 10.02 -0.87
C ARG A 266 5.89 10.69 0.06
N TRP A 267 5.91 12.02 0.04
CA TRP A 267 6.85 12.83 0.81
C TRP A 267 6.69 12.63 2.31
N VAL A 268 5.46 12.50 2.80
CA VAL A 268 5.20 12.23 4.22
C VAL A 268 5.79 10.89 4.68
N GLU A 269 5.86 9.88 3.80
CA GLU A 269 6.45 8.56 4.11
C GLU A 269 7.99 8.60 4.20
N ARG A 270 8.62 9.71 3.79
CA ARG A 270 10.07 9.94 4.00
C ARG A 270 10.41 10.11 5.49
N TYR A 271 9.42 10.30 6.37
CA TYR A 271 9.61 10.36 7.82
C TYR A 271 10.52 9.23 8.33
N SER A 272 10.24 7.99 7.94
CA SER A 272 10.98 6.83 8.43
C SER A 272 12.47 6.88 8.05
N ALA A 273 12.80 7.31 6.84
CA ALA A 273 14.18 7.46 6.40
C ALA A 273 14.91 8.58 7.15
N ILE A 274 14.24 9.71 7.41
CA ILE A 274 14.82 10.82 8.17
C ILE A 274 14.98 10.46 9.65
N HIS A 275 13.99 9.81 10.23
CA HIS A 275 14.04 9.33 11.61
C HIS A 275 15.21 8.37 11.81
N ASP A 276 15.31 7.32 10.99
CA ASP A 276 16.40 6.35 11.05
C ASP A 276 17.77 7.01 10.80
N PHE A 277 17.85 7.96 9.87
CA PHE A 277 19.10 8.68 9.60
C PHE A 277 19.54 9.52 10.80
N VAL A 278 18.62 10.24 11.45
CA VAL A 278 18.92 11.04 12.65
C VAL A 278 19.37 10.16 13.80
N GLU A 279 18.71 9.01 14.00
CA GLU A 279 19.09 8.04 15.02
C GLU A 279 20.48 7.46 14.76
N LEU A 280 20.77 7.11 13.50
CA LEU A 280 22.03 6.50 13.09
C LEU A 280 23.16 7.51 12.81
N TYR A 281 22.89 8.82 12.93
CA TYR A 281 23.84 9.86 12.55
C TYR A 281 25.24 9.69 13.17
N PRO A 282 25.40 9.40 14.49
CA PRO A 282 26.73 9.19 15.06
C PRO A 282 27.48 8.00 14.42
N CYS A 283 26.77 6.89 14.18
CA CYS A 283 27.33 5.70 13.54
C CYS A 283 27.68 5.96 12.08
N VAL A 284 26.87 6.76 11.37
CA VAL A 284 27.13 7.17 9.98
C VAL A 284 28.43 7.98 9.91
N VAL A 285 28.64 8.94 10.80
CA VAL A 285 29.88 9.74 10.85
C VAL A 285 31.09 8.84 11.13
N SER A 286 31.01 8.01 12.18
CA SER A 286 32.10 7.09 12.53
C SER A 286 32.45 6.13 11.37
N ALA A 287 31.43 5.61 10.69
CA ALA A 287 31.63 4.74 9.54
C ALA A 287 32.27 5.49 8.36
N LEU A 288 31.84 6.72 8.07
CA LEU A 288 32.46 7.55 7.02
C LEU A 288 33.93 7.85 7.33
N ASP A 289 34.26 8.15 8.58
CA ASP A 289 35.63 8.40 9.02
C ASP A 289 36.51 7.16 8.81
N LYS A 290 36.05 5.97 9.23
CA LYS A 290 36.79 4.70 8.98
C LYS A 290 36.92 4.37 7.49
N ILE A 291 35.88 4.63 6.68
CA ILE A 291 35.93 4.40 5.23
C ILE A 291 36.86 5.41 4.54
N SER A 292 37.01 6.61 5.08
CA SER A 292 37.88 7.66 4.54
C SER A 292 39.37 7.27 4.55
N GLU A 293 39.75 6.27 5.34
CA GLU A 293 41.11 5.72 5.43
C GLU A 293 41.36 4.56 4.44
N TRP A 294 40.33 4.11 3.71
CA TRP A 294 40.47 3.01 2.75
C TRP A 294 41.35 3.39 1.56
N LYS A 295 42.01 2.38 0.98
CA LYS A 295 42.93 2.56 -0.16
C LYS A 295 42.24 2.38 -1.51
N ASP A 296 41.03 2.91 -1.65
CA ASP A 296 40.25 2.86 -2.89
C ASP A 296 39.49 4.18 -3.13
N SER A 297 38.78 4.29 -4.26
CA SER A 297 38.05 5.51 -4.61
C SER A 297 36.93 5.87 -3.64
N THR A 298 36.46 4.92 -2.82
CA THR A 298 35.35 5.16 -1.87
C THR A 298 35.76 6.03 -0.69
N ALA A 299 37.06 6.09 -0.38
CA ALA A 299 37.59 6.98 0.65
C ALA A 299 37.37 8.47 0.32
N THR A 300 37.51 8.84 -0.95
CA THR A 300 37.24 10.21 -1.42
C THR A 300 35.74 10.51 -1.32
N ASP A 301 34.88 9.58 -1.74
CA ASP A 301 33.43 9.74 -1.66
C ASP A 301 32.97 9.88 -0.19
N ALA A 302 33.52 9.08 0.73
CA ALA A 302 33.24 9.18 2.16
C ALA A 302 33.62 10.55 2.74
N ASN A 303 34.81 11.05 2.39
CA ASN A 303 35.27 12.39 2.79
C ASN A 303 34.35 13.50 2.27
N ILE A 304 33.91 13.42 1.01
CA ILE A 304 32.99 14.40 0.42
C ILE A 304 31.65 14.37 1.14
N LEU A 305 31.13 13.17 1.40
CA LEU A 305 29.87 12.96 2.10
C LEU A 305 29.93 13.47 3.55
N ALA A 306 31.01 13.20 4.28
CA ALA A 306 31.22 13.73 5.62
C ALA A 306 31.21 15.26 5.64
N LYS A 307 31.94 15.90 4.71
CA LYS A 307 32.00 17.36 4.58
C LYS A 307 30.69 18.00 4.12
N SER A 308 29.81 17.25 3.44
CA SER A 308 28.50 17.75 3.01
C SER A 308 27.50 17.92 4.16
N MET A 309 27.76 17.34 5.33
CA MET A 309 26.95 17.51 6.54
C MET A 309 27.42 18.76 7.30
N ASP A 310 27.24 19.93 6.70
CA ASP A 310 27.59 21.22 7.30
C ASP A 310 26.47 21.76 8.22
N SER A 311 26.65 22.97 8.74
CA SER A 311 25.65 23.62 9.60
C SER A 311 24.29 23.82 8.92
N GLU A 312 24.25 24.08 7.60
CA GLU A 312 23.00 24.25 6.87
C GLU A 312 22.26 22.91 6.74
N PHE A 313 23.00 21.82 6.52
CA PHE A 313 22.48 20.45 6.55
C PHE A 313 21.82 20.13 7.90
N PHE A 314 22.46 20.43 9.03
CA PHE A 314 21.90 20.12 10.35
C PHE A 314 20.63 20.90 10.66
N VAL A 315 20.62 22.21 10.35
CA VAL A 315 19.42 23.03 10.53
C VAL A 315 18.27 22.47 9.67
N SER A 316 18.56 22.17 8.40
CA SER A 316 17.58 21.59 7.48
C SER A 316 17.06 20.23 7.97
N LEU A 317 17.95 19.36 8.48
CA LEU A 317 17.60 18.04 8.98
C LEU A 317 16.64 18.13 10.18
N GLN A 318 16.89 19.05 11.12
CA GLN A 318 15.99 19.25 12.26
C GLN A 318 14.63 19.80 11.83
N VAL A 319 14.59 20.76 10.89
CA VAL A 319 13.33 21.28 10.34
C VAL A 319 12.51 20.17 9.69
N ILE A 320 13.13 19.33 8.85
CA ILE A 320 12.46 18.20 8.18
C ILE A 320 11.95 17.20 9.22
N LYS A 321 12.77 16.87 10.22
CA LYS A 321 12.39 15.93 11.29
C LYS A 321 11.12 16.38 11.99
N VAL A 322 11.04 17.65 12.39
CA VAL A 322 9.85 18.21 13.05
C VAL A 322 8.65 18.21 12.11
N LEU A 323 8.80 18.71 10.89
CA LEU A 323 7.71 18.78 9.91
C LEU A 323 7.11 17.40 9.62
N PHE A 324 7.97 16.40 9.38
CA PHE A 324 7.52 15.04 9.09
C PHE A 324 6.92 14.33 10.32
N ALA A 325 7.37 14.65 11.53
CA ALA A 325 6.80 14.12 12.77
C ALA A 325 5.34 14.52 12.96
N TYR A 326 4.95 15.73 12.53
CA TYR A 326 3.55 16.17 12.50
C TYR A 326 2.81 15.71 11.24
N GLY A 327 3.48 15.68 10.09
CA GLY A 327 2.88 15.30 8.81
C GLY A 327 2.42 13.83 8.75
N LEU A 328 3.21 12.89 9.31
CA LEU A 328 2.87 11.47 9.25
C LEU A 328 1.60 11.10 10.03
N PRO A 329 1.42 11.53 11.30
CA PRO A 329 0.15 11.35 12.00
C PRO A 329 -1.04 11.97 11.27
N LEU A 330 -0.90 13.21 10.77
CA LEU A 330 -1.97 13.86 10.02
C LEU A 330 -2.35 13.06 8.77
N CYS A 331 -1.37 12.62 7.98
CA CYS A 331 -1.60 11.81 6.78
C CYS A 331 -2.35 10.51 7.09
N LYS A 332 -2.02 9.82 8.20
CA LYS A 332 -2.72 8.61 8.65
C LYS A 332 -4.15 8.89 9.11
N LEU A 333 -4.36 10.03 9.80
CA LEU A 333 -5.69 10.44 10.24
C LEU A 333 -6.59 10.77 9.05
N LEU A 334 -6.08 11.50 8.06
CA LEU A 334 -6.78 11.88 6.82
C LEU A 334 -7.22 10.68 5.95
N GLN A 335 -6.69 9.49 6.22
CA GLN A 335 -7.02 8.24 5.51
C GLN A 335 -7.98 7.33 6.29
N LYS A 336 -8.45 7.75 7.46
CA LYS A 336 -9.42 6.95 8.24
C LYS A 336 -10.78 6.97 7.58
N VAL A 337 -11.41 5.80 7.52
CA VAL A 337 -12.79 5.62 7.01
C VAL A 337 -13.77 6.55 7.73
N GLU A 338 -13.72 6.58 9.06
CA GLU A 338 -14.69 7.32 9.88
C GLU A 338 -14.47 8.83 9.92
N LEU A 339 -13.42 9.34 9.29
CA LEU A 339 -13.14 10.76 9.28
C LEU A 339 -14.19 11.50 8.43
N ASP A 340 -14.73 12.59 8.96
CA ASP A 340 -15.55 13.54 8.22
C ASP A 340 -14.76 14.77 7.75
N LEU A 341 -15.36 15.58 6.88
CA LEU A 341 -14.70 16.74 6.29
C LEU A 341 -14.38 17.84 7.30
N LYS A 342 -15.18 17.99 8.35
CA LYS A 342 -14.96 19.01 9.38
C LYS A 342 -13.78 18.60 10.25
N GLU A 343 -13.76 17.36 10.73
CA GLU A 343 -12.64 16.82 11.50
C GLU A 343 -11.33 16.88 10.69
N ALA A 344 -11.37 16.62 9.38
CA ALA A 344 -10.21 16.76 8.52
C ALA A 344 -9.62 18.19 8.51
N VAL A 345 -10.48 19.21 8.47
CA VAL A 345 -10.07 20.63 8.53
C VAL A 345 -9.53 20.98 9.90
N ASP A 346 -10.25 20.61 10.97
CA ASP A 346 -9.83 20.86 12.36
C ASP A 346 -8.45 20.24 12.64
N LEU A 347 -8.20 19.01 12.17
CA LEU A 347 -6.91 18.35 12.29
C LEU A 347 -5.79 19.09 11.53
N ALA A 348 -6.09 19.61 10.35
CA ALA A 348 -5.12 20.39 9.57
C ALA A 348 -4.77 21.71 10.28
N GLU A 349 -5.76 22.43 10.81
CA GLU A 349 -5.58 23.68 11.55
C GLU A 349 -4.78 23.48 12.84
N VAL A 350 -5.10 22.43 13.61
CA VAL A 350 -4.33 22.05 14.81
C VAL A 350 -2.89 21.74 14.45
N THR A 351 -2.66 21.02 13.34
CA THR A 351 -1.31 20.69 12.88
C THR A 351 -0.52 21.94 12.51
N VAL A 352 -1.12 22.87 11.77
CA VAL A 352 -0.49 24.16 11.40
C VAL A 352 -0.14 24.97 12.65
N THR A 353 -1.07 25.09 13.60
CA THR A 353 -0.84 25.82 14.86
C THR A 353 0.29 25.17 15.66
N SER A 354 0.34 23.85 15.72
CA SER A 354 1.38 23.11 16.44
C SER A 354 2.77 23.23 15.82
N ILE A 355 2.87 23.49 14.51
CA ILE A 355 4.14 23.72 13.81
C ILE A 355 4.64 25.16 14.00
N GLN A 356 3.73 26.10 14.26
CA GLN A 356 4.05 27.53 14.42
C GLN A 356 4.48 27.91 15.84
N CYS A 357 4.09 27.12 16.85
CA CYS A 357 4.53 27.24 18.25
C CYS A 357 5.91 26.61 18.45
#